data_AF-A0A0R1M545-F1
#
_entry.id   AF-A0A0R1M545-F1
#
_cell.length_a   1.000
_cell.length_b   1.000
_cell.length_c   1.000
_cell.angle_alpha   90.00
_cell.angle_beta   90.00
_cell.angle_gamma   90.00
#
_symmetry.space_group_name_H-M   'P 1'
#
loop_
_entity.id
_entity.type
_entity.pdbx_description
1 polymer ?
#
loop_
_entity_poly.entity_id
_entity_poly.type
_entity_poly.pdbx_seq_one_letter_code
_entity_poly.pdbx_strand_id
1 'polypeptide(L)'
;MTWLEIIAVGSLVFLIVYNLKTSLAVKKLRSKVNLDKAEKVEVAGSQELMRVAAEKKRWTLLGQVLFWLSVAMAFFASLLEVVYFLDLYTITSIYVNYLDEKVIKTINKA
;
A
#
# COMPACT_ATOMS: atom_id res chain seq x y z
N MET A 1 -28.48 9.98 -0.22
CA MET A 1 -27.38 9.10 -0.67
C MET A 1 -27.88 8.31 -1.87
N THR A 2 -27.22 8.43 -3.02
CA THR A 2 -27.58 7.70 -4.24
C THR A 2 -27.06 6.26 -4.18
N TRP A 3 -27.61 5.36 -5.00
CA TRP A 3 -27.10 3.99 -5.12
C TRP A 3 -25.61 3.94 -5.48
N LEU A 4 -25.14 4.88 -6.30
CA LEU A 4 -23.73 4.99 -6.69
C LEU A 4 -22.84 5.36 -5.50
N GLU A 5 -23.27 6.28 -4.65
CA GLU A 5 -22.54 6.65 -3.43
C GLU A 5 -22.46 5.48 -2.43
N ILE A 6 -23.53 4.69 -2.31
CA ILE A 6 -23.54 3.48 -1.47
C ILE A 6 -22.52 2.46 -1.99
N ILE A 7 -22.49 2.22 -3.30
CA ILE A 7 -21.53 1.29 -3.93
C ILE A 7 -20.10 1.79 -3.73
N ALA A 8 -19.85 3.09 -3.94
CA ALA A 8 -18.53 3.69 -3.78
C ALA A 8 -18.05 3.59 -2.32
N VAL A 9 -18.88 3.97 -1.35
CA VAL A 9 -18.51 3.82 0.07
C VAL A 9 -18.31 2.34 0.43
N GLY A 10 -19.12 1.45 -0.14
CA GLY A 10 -18.97 0.00 0.02
C GLY A 10 -17.63 -0.53 -0.50
N SER A 11 -17.17 -0.11 -1.69
CA SER A 11 -15.86 -0.50 -2.24
C SER A 11 -14.73 -0.02 -1.35
N LEU A 12 -14.81 1.23 -0.88
CA LEU A 12 -13.80 1.80 0.01
C LEU A 12 -13.70 1.03 1.33
N VAL A 13 -14.83 0.73 1.97
CA VAL A 13 -14.85 -0.07 3.21
C VAL A 13 -14.21 -1.44 2.97
N PHE A 14 -14.56 -2.11 1.88
CA PHE A 14 -13.97 -3.41 1.52
C PHE A 14 -12.45 -3.30 1.34
N LEU A 15 -11.97 -2.30 0.59
CA LEU A 15 -10.55 -2.07 0.35
C LEU A 15 -9.79 -1.75 1.63
N ILE A 16 -10.34 -0.91 2.52
CA ILE A 16 -9.73 -0.59 3.82
C ILE A 16 -9.59 -1.86 4.67
N VAL A 17 -10.67 -2.64 4.81
CA VAL A 17 -10.64 -3.89 5.58
C VAL A 17 -9.60 -4.87 5.02
N TYR A 18 -9.54 -5.00 3.70
CA TYR A 18 -8.54 -5.83 3.05
C TYR A 18 -7.12 -5.31 3.32
N ASN A 19 -6.89 -4.01 3.14
CA ASN A 19 -5.58 -3.38 3.35
C ASN A 19 -5.11 -3.52 4.81
N LEU A 20 -6.00 -3.38 5.79
CA LEU A 20 -5.68 -3.61 7.20
C LEU A 20 -5.23 -5.05 7.46
N LYS A 21 -5.93 -6.04 6.90
CA LYS A 21 -5.54 -7.45 7.03
C LYS A 21 -4.16 -7.70 6.42
N THR A 22 -3.90 -7.20 5.22
CA THR A 22 -2.62 -7.35 4.53
C THR A 22 -1.48 -6.66 5.29
N SER A 23 -1.70 -5.42 5.74
CA SER A 23 -0.73 -4.65 6.54
C SER A 23 -0.35 -5.39 7.84
N LEU A 24 -1.35 -5.97 8.53
CA LEU A 24 -1.11 -6.77 9.73
C LEU A 24 -0.33 -8.05 9.45
N ALA A 25 -0.62 -8.73 8.34
CA ALA A 25 0.12 -9.92 7.93
C ALA A 25 1.59 -9.60 7.65
N VAL A 26 1.86 -8.53 6.90
CA VAL A 26 3.23 -8.05 6.60
C VAL A 26 3.94 -7.64 7.89
N LYS A 27 3.28 -6.92 8.80
CA LYS A 27 3.86 -6.53 10.09
C LYS A 27 4.25 -7.75 10.94
N LYS A 28 3.43 -8.81 10.94
CA LYS A 28 3.74 -10.08 11.62
C LYS A 28 4.90 -10.82 10.97
N LEU A 29 5.00 -10.81 9.64
CA LEU A 29 6.15 -11.38 8.93
C LEU A 29 7.41 -10.59 9.28
N ARG A 30 7.33 -9.26 9.29
CA ARG A 30 8.44 -8.38 9.65
C ARG A 30 8.91 -8.56 11.08
N SER A 31 8.01 -8.84 12.04
CA SER A 31 8.40 -9.06 13.44
C SER A 31 9.08 -10.41 13.68
N LYS A 32 8.86 -11.40 12.80
CA LYS A 32 9.44 -12.75 12.95
C LYS A 32 10.88 -12.85 12.43
N VAL A 33 11.29 -11.91 11.60
CA VAL A 33 12.62 -11.89 10.98
C VAL A 33 13.30 -10.59 11.43
N ASN A 34 14.56 -10.63 11.88
CA ASN A 34 15.33 -9.42 12.21
C ASN A 34 15.73 -8.65 10.94
N LEU A 35 14.73 -8.21 10.16
CA LEU A 35 14.85 -7.70 8.80
C LEU A 35 15.57 -6.37 8.71
N ASP A 36 15.49 -5.49 9.70
CA ASP A 36 16.10 -4.15 9.56
C ASP A 36 17.63 -4.19 9.35
N LYS A 37 18.30 -5.26 9.80
CA LYS A 37 19.72 -5.51 9.52
C LYS A 37 19.93 -6.37 8.27
N ALA A 38 19.13 -7.41 8.07
CA ALA A 38 19.24 -8.31 6.90
C ALA A 38 18.87 -7.61 5.58
N GLU A 39 17.78 -6.84 5.57
CA GLU A 39 17.28 -6.07 4.42
C GLU A 39 18.34 -5.09 3.92
N LYS A 40 19.06 -4.38 4.80
CA LYS A 40 20.11 -3.44 4.37
C LYS A 40 21.32 -4.13 3.74
N VAL A 41 21.65 -5.34 4.18
CA VAL A 41 22.83 -6.09 3.69
C VAL A 41 22.50 -6.85 2.40
N GLU A 42 21.32 -7.46 2.30
CA GLU A 42 20.89 -8.20 1.11
C GLU A 42 20.39 -7.31 -0.03
N VAL A 43 19.68 -6.21 0.28
CA VAL A 43 19.23 -5.27 -0.76
C VAL A 43 20.44 -4.64 -1.47
N ALA A 44 21.55 -4.45 -0.78
CA ALA A 44 22.79 -3.95 -1.39
C ALA A 44 23.49 -4.98 -2.31
N GLY A 45 23.28 -6.28 -2.06
CA GLY A 45 23.89 -7.36 -2.84
C GLY A 45 23.00 -7.93 -3.96
N SER A 46 21.68 -7.77 -3.89
CA SER A 46 20.71 -8.36 -4.82
C SER A 46 20.08 -7.33 -5.75
N GLN A 47 20.37 -7.44 -7.05
CA GLN A 47 19.79 -6.58 -8.10
C GLN A 47 18.26 -6.71 -8.17
N GLU A 48 17.69 -7.85 -7.80
CA GLU A 48 16.24 -8.05 -7.74
C GLU A 48 15.61 -7.25 -6.60
N LEU A 49 16.20 -7.31 -5.40
CA LEU A 49 15.71 -6.57 -4.24
C LEU A 49 15.83 -5.05 -4.43
N MET A 50 16.89 -4.58 -5.10
CA MET A 50 17.01 -3.16 -5.49
C MET A 50 15.88 -2.70 -6.41
N ARG A 51 15.50 -3.52 -7.40
CA ARG A 51 14.39 -3.19 -8.31
C ARG A 51 13.06 -3.09 -7.55
N VAL A 52 12.79 -4.04 -6.65
CA VAL A 52 11.58 -4.03 -5.81
C VAL A 52 11.56 -2.82 -4.88
N ALA A 53 12.69 -2.44 -4.29
CA ALA A 53 12.79 -1.25 -3.44
C ALA A 53 12.54 0.05 -4.22
N ALA A 54 13.07 0.18 -5.44
CA ALA A 54 12.83 1.32 -6.31
C ALA A 54 11.36 1.42 -6.72
N GLU A 55 10.73 0.28 -7.04
CA GLU A 55 9.31 0.20 -7.34
C GLU A 55 8.45 0.60 -6.14
N LYS A 56 8.74 0.06 -4.96
CA LYS A 56 8.08 0.45 -3.70
C LYS A 56 8.12 1.95 -3.47
N LYS A 57 9.27 2.59 -3.68
CA LYS A 57 9.41 4.04 -3.53
C LYS A 57 8.47 4.81 -4.47
N ARG A 58 8.38 4.40 -5.74
CA ARG A 58 7.48 5.03 -6.73
C ARG A 58 6.01 4.92 -6.31
N TRP A 59 5.58 3.73 -5.91
CA TRP A 59 4.21 3.50 -5.46
C TRP A 59 3.88 4.22 -4.16
N THR A 60 4.84 4.33 -3.24
CA THR A 60 4.68 5.11 -2.01
C THR A 60 4.48 6.60 -2.31
N LEU A 61 5.27 7.16 -3.24
CA LEU A 61 5.11 8.56 -3.67
C LEU A 61 3.76 8.79 -4.36
N LEU A 62 3.35 7.88 -5.25
CA LEU A 62 2.04 7.94 -5.89
C LEU A 62 0.91 7.90 -4.84
N GLY A 63 1.00 7.01 -3.86
CA GLY A 63 0.05 6.92 -2.76
C GLY A 63 -0.03 8.23 -1.95
N GLN A 64 1.10 8.87 -1.65
CA GLN A 64 1.12 10.17 -0.97
C GLN A 64 0.41 11.26 -1.79
N VAL A 65 0.66 11.31 -3.11
CA VAL A 65 -0.02 12.26 -3.99
C VAL A 65 -1.53 12.02 -4.01
N LEU A 66 -1.96 10.76 -4.17
CA LEU A 66 -3.38 10.39 -4.18
C LEU A 66 -4.08 10.70 -2.85
N PHE A 67 -3.39 10.49 -1.73
CA PHE A 67 -3.91 10.86 -0.42
C PHE A 67 -4.14 12.37 -0.33
N TRP A 68 -3.16 13.19 -0.71
CA TRP A 68 -3.34 14.64 -0.69
C TRP A 68 -4.41 15.13 -1.68
N LEU A 69 -4.54 14.47 -2.84
CA LEU A 69 -5.65 14.74 -3.75
C LEU A 69 -7.00 14.41 -3.10
N SER A 70 -7.12 13.29 -2.39
CA SER A 70 -8.37 12.95 -1.69
C SER A 70 -8.73 13.98 -0.61
N VAL A 71 -7.73 14.49 0.12
CA VAL A 71 -7.92 15.56 1.10
C VAL A 71 -8.39 16.84 0.41
N ALA A 72 -7.78 17.23 -0.72
CA ALA A 72 -8.21 18.39 -1.47
C ALA A 72 -9.65 18.22 -1.99
N MET A 73 -9.98 17.05 -2.54
CA MET A 73 -11.33 16.75 -3.04
C MET A 73 -12.38 16.81 -1.94
N ALA A 74 -12.04 16.52 -0.69
CA ALA A 74 -12.99 16.62 0.43
C ALA A 74 -13.53 18.04 0.65
N PHE A 75 -12.85 19.08 0.16
CA PHE A 75 -13.30 20.48 0.28
C PHE A 75 -14.03 20.99 -0.96
N PHE A 76 -13.76 20.45 -2.15
CA PHE A 76 -14.16 21.05 -3.42
C PHE A 76 -14.98 20.12 -4.33
N ALA A 77 -15.06 18.83 -4.02
CA ALA A 77 -15.58 17.81 -4.93
C ALA A 77 -16.76 17.04 -4.35
N SER A 78 -17.37 16.20 -5.18
CA SER A 78 -18.44 15.29 -4.76
C SER A 78 -17.91 14.11 -3.94
N LEU A 79 -18.78 13.51 -3.12
CA LEU A 79 -18.43 12.32 -2.32
C LEU A 79 -17.84 11.19 -3.19
N LEU A 80 -18.38 11.00 -4.40
CA LEU A 80 -17.92 9.97 -5.33
C LEU A 80 -16.46 10.22 -5.77
N GLU A 81 -16.09 11.46 -6.03
CA GLU A 81 -14.72 11.84 -6.40
C GLU A 81 -13.76 11.67 -5.22
N VAL A 82 -14.17 12.04 -4.01
CA VAL A 82 -13.36 11.80 -2.80
C VAL A 82 -13.09 10.32 -2.62
N VAL A 83 -14.14 9.50 -2.72
CA VAL A 83 -14.04 8.04 -2.58
C VAL A 83 -13.17 7.43 -3.67
N TYR A 84 -13.26 7.90 -4.91
CA TYR A 84 -12.41 7.44 -6.01
C TYR A 84 -10.91 7.62 -5.70
N PHE A 85 -10.50 8.79 -5.20
CA PHE A 85 -9.09 9.01 -4.83
C PHE A 85 -8.67 8.19 -3.62
N LEU A 86 -9.57 7.98 -2.65
CA LEU A 86 -9.32 7.10 -1.50
C LEU A 86 -9.18 5.63 -1.91
N ASP A 87 -9.95 5.17 -2.89
CA ASP A 87 -9.84 3.81 -3.45
C ASP A 87 -8.48 3.63 -4.13
N LEU A 88 -8.08 4.58 -5.00
CA LEU A 88 -6.77 4.54 -5.64
C LEU A 88 -5.63 4.56 -4.62
N TYR A 89 -5.71 5.43 -3.61
CA TYR A 89 -4.76 5.45 -2.50
C TYR A 89 -4.70 4.10 -1.80
N THR A 90 -5.86 3.51 -1.47
CA THR A 90 -5.91 2.23 -0.75
C THR A 90 -5.33 1.09 -1.58
N ILE A 91 -5.60 1.05 -2.89
CA ILE A 91 -5.00 0.09 -3.82
C ILE A 91 -3.47 0.24 -3.86
N THR A 92 -2.95 1.47 -3.90
CA THR A 92 -1.50 1.68 -3.88
C THR A 92 -0.87 1.21 -2.57
N SER A 93 -1.53 1.42 -1.43
CA SER A 93 -1.10 0.90 -0.13
C SER A 93 -1.09 -0.62 -0.10
N ILE A 94 -2.11 -1.27 -0.67
CA ILE A 94 -2.17 -2.74 -0.79
C ILE A 94 -0.98 -3.24 -1.61
N TYR A 95 -0.69 -2.59 -2.73
CA TYR A 95 0.42 -2.98 -3.60
C TYR A 95 1.78 -2.81 -2.91
N VAL A 96 1.98 -1.71 -2.18
CA VAL A 96 3.19 -1.51 -1.35
C VAL A 96 3.35 -2.63 -0.32
N ASN A 97 2.27 -3.02 0.36
CA ASN A 97 2.29 -4.15 1.29
C ASN A 97 2.66 -5.48 0.60
N TYR A 98 2.17 -5.72 -0.61
CA TYR A 98 2.53 -6.90 -1.40
C TYR A 98 4.02 -6.91 -1.75
N LEU A 99 4.60 -5.76 -2.12
CA LEU A 99 6.04 -5.65 -2.38
C LEU A 99 6.85 -5.94 -1.10
N ASP A 100 6.40 -5.45 0.06
CA ASP A 100 7.04 -5.76 1.34
C ASP A 100 6.98 -7.25 1.67
N GLU A 101 5.83 -7.89 1.44
CA GLU A 101 5.71 -9.34 1.60
C GLU A 101 6.69 -10.09 0.68
N LYS A 102 6.84 -9.65 -0.57
CA LYS A 102 7.77 -10.24 -1.54
C LYS A 102 9.22 -10.13 -1.05
N VAL A 103 9.65 -8.94 -0.61
CA VAL A 103 11.00 -8.72 -0.06
C VAL A 103 11.27 -9.64 1.12
N ILE A 104 10.35 -9.70 2.09
CA ILE A 104 10.50 -10.52 3.29
C ILE A 104 10.60 -12.01 2.93
N LYS A 105 9.78 -12.49 2.00
CA LYS A 105 9.81 -13.89 1.55
C LYS A 105 11.08 -14.24 0.77
N THR A 106 11.63 -13.32 0.00
CA THR A 106 12.90 -13.52 -0.72
C THR A 106 14.06 -13.62 0.26
N ILE A 107 14.13 -12.70 1.24
CA ILE A 107 15.15 -12.72 2.31
C ILE A 107 15.08 -14.00 3.13
N ASN A 108 13.88 -14.45 3.50
CA ASN A 108 13.71 -15.66 4.32
C ASN A 108 13.94 -16.99 3.56
N LYS A 109 14.15 -16.94 2.24
CA LYS A 109 14.51 -18.11 1.42
C LYS A 109 16.01 -18.22 1.16
N ALA A 110 16.75 -17.13 1.33
CA ALA A 110 18.21 -17.07 1.24
C ALA A 110 18.86 -17.56 2.54
#